data_AF-A0A2V9WJ56-F1
#
_entry.id   AF-A0A2V9WJ56-F1
#
_cell.length_a   1.000
_cell.length_b   1.000
_cell.length_c   1.000
_cell.angle_alpha   90.00
_cell.angle_beta   90.00
_cell.angle_gamma   90.00
#
_symmetry.space_group_name_H-M   'P 1'
#
loop_
_entity.id
_entity.type
_entity.pdbx_description
1 polymer ?
#
loop_
_entity_poly.entity_id
_entity_poly.type
_entity_poly.pdbx_seq_one_letter_code
_entity_poly.pdbx_strand_id
1 'polypeptide(L)'
;SVLEYKAGRGEGALRAQDSLQPFDFGSVAGVSAAYIRGLARQRLGKPEQATKEFQSVTEHEGLGATAPERMLAYIQLGRSYVATRNIERGKAAYLHFFALWRDADPDIPILKQAKTEYAKLQ
;
A
#
# COMPACT_ATOMS: atom_id res chain seq x y z
N SER A 1 -7.39 9.78 10.12
CA SER A 1 -6.27 10.69 9.80
C SER A 1 -4.93 9.98 10.02
N VAL A 2 -3.82 10.50 9.47
CA VAL A 2 -2.45 9.95 9.68
C VAL A 2 -2.10 9.84 11.16
N LEU A 3 -2.54 10.80 11.98
CA LEU A 3 -2.31 10.84 13.42
C LEU A 3 -2.97 9.66 14.14
N GLU A 4 -4.21 9.32 13.78
CA GLU A 4 -4.92 8.17 14.34
C GLU A 4 -4.26 6.84 13.96
N TYR A 5 -3.79 6.72 12.72
CA TYR A 5 -3.03 5.55 12.27
C TYR A 5 -1.70 5.40 13.05
N LYS A 6 -0.92 6.48 13.16
CA LYS A 6 0.35 6.48 13.92
C LYS A 6 0.13 6.15 15.40
N ALA A 7 -1.03 6.52 15.96
CA ALA A 7 -1.41 6.19 17.32
C ALA A 7 -2.02 4.77 17.49
N GLY A 8 -2.03 3.95 16.44
CA GLY A 8 -2.56 2.58 16.47
C GLY A 8 -4.08 2.48 16.44
N ARG A 9 -4.81 3.59 16.30
CA ARG A 9 -6.27 3.68 16.30
C ARG A 9 -6.82 3.50 14.89
N GLY A 10 -6.80 2.25 14.41
CA GLY A 10 -7.20 1.89 13.05
C GLY A 10 -8.62 2.32 12.69
N GLU A 11 -9.59 2.19 13.59
CA GLU A 11 -10.97 2.62 13.33
C GLU A 11 -11.14 4.14 13.27
N GLY A 12 -10.44 4.89 14.12
CA GLY A 12 -10.42 6.35 14.08
C GLY A 12 -9.78 6.87 12.79
N ALA A 13 -8.80 6.13 12.27
CA ALA A 13 -8.20 6.43 10.97
C ALA A 13 -9.21 6.30 9.82
N LEU A 14 -9.99 5.21 9.79
CA LEU A 14 -11.02 4.96 8.78
C LEU A 14 -12.16 5.98 8.84
N ARG A 15 -12.74 6.23 10.03
CA ARG A 15 -13.86 7.15 10.21
C ARG A 15 -13.55 8.57 9.73
N ALA A 16 -12.31 9.01 9.94
CA ALA A 16 -11.84 10.33 9.51
C ALA A 16 -11.49 10.40 8.01
N GLN A 17 -11.54 9.29 7.26
CA GLN A 17 -11.18 9.21 5.85
C GLN A 17 -12.37 8.90 4.93
N ASP A 18 -13.49 8.39 5.46
CA ASP A 18 -14.68 8.09 4.65
C ASP A 18 -15.22 9.35 3.93
N SER A 19 -15.17 10.52 4.56
CA SER A 19 -15.57 11.79 3.93
C SER A 19 -14.57 12.30 2.87
N LEU A 20 -13.37 11.73 2.81
CA LEU A 20 -12.29 12.17 1.92
C LEU A 20 -12.18 11.32 0.65
N GLN A 21 -12.91 10.20 0.55
CA GLN A 21 -12.88 9.31 -0.62
C GLN A 21 -12.98 10.02 -1.98
N PRO A 22 -13.89 11.00 -2.18
CA PRO A 22 -13.98 11.71 -3.45
C PRO A 22 -12.73 12.53 -3.81
N PHE A 23 -11.88 12.83 -2.82
CA PHE A 23 -10.68 13.65 -2.94
C PHE A 23 -9.38 12.84 -2.86
N ASP A 24 -9.44 11.51 -2.81
CA ASP A 24 -8.29 10.59 -2.74
C ASP A 24 -7.31 10.77 -3.92
N PHE A 25 -7.70 11.52 -4.95
CA PHE A 25 -6.87 11.83 -6.12
C PHE A 25 -6.82 13.34 -6.43
N GLY A 26 -7.25 14.19 -5.50
CA GLY A 26 -7.14 15.64 -5.62
C GLY A 26 -5.70 16.15 -5.46
N SER A 27 -5.41 17.35 -5.96
CA SER A 27 -4.05 17.91 -5.99
C SER A 27 -3.39 18.11 -4.62
N VAL A 28 -4.17 18.17 -3.53
CA VAL A 28 -3.70 18.46 -2.17
C VAL A 28 -3.56 17.18 -1.32
N ALA A 29 -4.51 16.23 -1.44
CA ALA A 29 -4.48 14.98 -0.66
C ALA A 29 -3.70 13.87 -1.36
N GLY A 30 -3.77 13.79 -2.70
CA GLY A 30 -3.13 12.76 -3.51
C GLY A 30 -3.42 11.33 -3.07
N VAL A 31 -2.61 10.40 -3.62
CA VAL A 31 -2.61 8.94 -3.37
C VAL A 31 -2.55 8.55 -1.88
N SER A 32 -2.16 9.49 -1.01
CA SER A 32 -1.92 9.26 0.41
C SER A 32 -3.14 8.73 1.17
N ALA A 33 -4.35 9.20 0.86
CA ALA A 33 -5.54 8.84 1.62
C ALA A 33 -5.98 7.38 1.41
N ALA A 34 -6.05 6.91 0.16
CA ALA A 34 -6.32 5.51 -0.18
C ALA A 34 -5.22 4.57 0.36
N TYR A 35 -3.95 4.96 0.27
CA TYR A 35 -2.84 4.19 0.84
C TYR A 35 -2.97 4.02 2.36
N ILE A 36 -3.26 5.12 3.09
CA ILE A 36 -3.47 5.06 4.55
C ILE A 36 -4.69 4.20 4.90
N ARG A 37 -5.77 4.29 4.11
CA ARG A 37 -6.98 3.48 4.32
C ARG A 37 -6.66 1.99 4.14
N GLY A 38 -5.87 1.63 3.13
CA GLY A 38 -5.35 0.28 2.94
C GLY A 38 -4.55 -0.21 4.15
N LEU A 39 -3.61 0.60 4.65
CA LEU A 39 -2.82 0.26 5.84
C LEU A 39 -3.69 0.05 7.09
N ALA A 40 -4.71 0.89 7.29
CA ALA A 40 -5.66 0.74 8.39
C ALA A 40 -6.46 -0.56 8.26
N ARG A 41 -6.93 -0.91 7.05
CA ARG A 41 -7.64 -2.17 6.78
C ARG A 41 -6.76 -3.39 7.04
N GLN A 42 -5.49 -3.38 6.65
CA GLN A 42 -4.54 -4.47 6.99
C GLN A 42 -4.41 -4.64 8.51
N ARG A 43 -4.24 -3.55 9.25
CA ARG A 43 -4.08 -3.57 10.70
C ARG A 43 -5.31 -4.10 11.43
N LEU A 44 -6.50 -3.92 10.85
CA LEU A 44 -7.76 -4.47 11.36
C LEU A 44 -8.03 -5.91 10.90
N GLY A 45 -7.06 -6.59 10.28
CA GLY A 45 -7.23 -7.97 9.81
C GLY A 45 -8.19 -8.09 8.62
N LYS A 46 -8.33 -7.05 7.80
CA LYS A 46 -9.25 -7.00 6.64
C LYS A 46 -8.47 -6.95 5.32
N PRO A 47 -7.72 -8.01 4.97
CA PRO A 47 -6.77 -7.97 3.86
C PRO A 47 -7.45 -7.81 2.49
N GLU A 48 -8.66 -8.35 2.29
CA GLU A 48 -9.40 -8.18 1.02
C GLU A 48 -9.77 -6.72 0.75
N GLN A 49 -10.17 -6.00 1.81
CA GLN A 49 -10.51 -4.58 1.70
C GLN A 49 -9.25 -3.76 1.50
N ALA A 50 -8.17 -4.09 2.20
CA ALA A 50 -6.88 -3.47 1.98
C ALA A 50 -6.38 -3.63 0.54
N THR A 51 -6.52 -4.83 -0.05
CA THR A 51 -6.16 -5.08 -1.45
C THR A 51 -6.87 -4.09 -2.38
N LYS A 52 -8.18 -3.88 -2.22
CA LYS A 52 -8.93 -2.93 -3.07
C LYS A 52 -8.39 -1.50 -2.96
N GLU A 53 -8.03 -1.06 -1.76
CA GLU A 53 -7.47 0.28 -1.54
C GLU A 53 -6.09 0.43 -2.18
N PHE A 54 -5.23 -0.58 -2.09
CA PHE A 54 -3.91 -0.49 -2.71
C PHE A 54 -3.97 -0.66 -4.23
N GLN A 55 -4.94 -1.43 -4.75
CA GLN A 55 -5.18 -1.52 -6.20
C GLN A 55 -5.57 -0.15 -6.76
N SER A 56 -6.49 0.56 -6.11
CA SER A 56 -6.90 1.89 -6.56
C SER A 56 -5.73 2.89 -6.55
N VAL A 57 -4.81 2.76 -5.59
CA VAL A 57 -3.55 3.53 -5.57
C VAL A 57 -2.66 3.22 -6.77
N THR A 58 -2.46 1.94 -7.12
CA THR A 58 -1.57 1.54 -8.21
C THR A 58 -2.16 1.76 -9.60
N GLU A 59 -3.48 1.65 -9.75
CA GLU A 59 -4.20 1.73 -11.04
C GLU A 59 -4.54 3.16 -11.45
N HIS A 60 -4.40 4.14 -10.56
CA HIS A 60 -4.71 5.53 -10.90
C HIS A 60 -3.67 6.11 -11.88
N GLU A 61 -4.00 7.01 -12.81
CA GLU A 61 -3.00 7.64 -13.72
C GLU A 61 -2.94 9.18 -13.61
N GLY A 62 -3.44 9.75 -12.51
CA GLY A 62 -3.45 11.21 -12.28
C GLY A 62 -2.14 11.80 -11.76
N LEU A 63 -2.11 13.13 -11.60
CA LEU A 63 -0.93 13.97 -11.23
C LEU A 63 -0.15 13.54 -9.96
N GLY A 64 -0.71 12.67 -9.11
CA GLY A 64 -0.01 12.03 -7.98
C GLY A 64 0.75 10.73 -8.34
N ALA A 65 0.84 10.38 -9.62
CA ALA A 65 1.44 9.14 -10.11
C ALA A 65 2.94 8.96 -9.82
N THR A 66 3.64 10.04 -9.46
CA THR A 66 5.07 10.04 -9.13
C THR A 66 5.34 9.95 -7.62
N ALA A 67 4.31 9.86 -6.79
CA ALA A 67 4.45 9.84 -5.34
C ALA A 67 5.07 8.50 -4.85
N PRO A 68 6.08 8.53 -3.94
CA PRO A 68 6.68 7.32 -3.37
C PRO A 68 5.67 6.30 -2.83
N GLU A 69 4.53 6.79 -2.33
CA GLU A 69 3.40 6.03 -1.81
C GLU A 69 2.85 5.02 -2.82
N ARG A 70 2.83 5.36 -4.12
CA ARG A 70 2.39 4.41 -5.16
C ARG A 70 3.34 3.22 -5.25
N MET A 71 4.65 3.48 -5.26
CA MET A 71 5.64 2.41 -5.30
C MET A 71 5.55 1.53 -4.05
N LEU A 72 5.36 2.16 -2.89
CA LEU A 72 5.17 1.44 -1.62
C LEU A 72 3.86 0.64 -1.56
N ALA A 73 2.81 1.04 -2.29
CA ALA A 73 1.55 0.30 -2.36
C ALA A 73 1.71 -1.10 -2.96
N TYR A 74 2.67 -1.31 -3.87
CA TYR A 74 2.96 -2.65 -4.40
C TYR A 74 3.45 -3.63 -3.32
N ILE A 75 4.25 -3.17 -2.36
CA ILE A 75 4.66 -4.00 -1.22
C ILE A 75 3.42 -4.39 -0.38
N GLN A 76 2.54 -3.43 -0.12
CA GLN A 76 1.34 -3.69 0.68
C GLN A 76 0.31 -4.57 -0.07
N LEU A 77 0.23 -4.46 -1.40
CA LEU A 77 -0.49 -5.43 -2.24
C LEU A 77 0.08 -6.82 -2.08
N GLY A 78 1.41 -6.97 -2.15
CA GLY A 78 2.11 -8.23 -1.93
C GLY A 78 1.68 -8.89 -0.62
N ARG A 79 1.75 -8.13 0.48
CA ARG A 79 1.34 -8.59 1.82
C ARG A 79 -0.15 -8.96 1.90
N SER A 80 -1.02 -8.12 1.33
CA SER A 80 -2.47 -8.34 1.38
C SER A 80 -2.88 -9.58 0.57
N TYR A 81 -2.28 -9.79 -0.60
CA TYR A 81 -2.50 -10.99 -1.41
C TYR A 81 -2.01 -12.26 -0.73
N VAL A 82 -0.83 -12.23 -0.10
CA VAL A 82 -0.33 -13.39 0.66
C VAL A 82 -1.27 -13.70 1.84
N ALA A 83 -1.76 -12.67 2.53
CA ALA A 83 -2.71 -12.82 3.62
C ALA A 83 -4.07 -13.42 3.17
N THR A 84 -4.49 -13.19 1.92
CA THR A 84 -5.67 -13.83 1.31
C THR A 84 -5.37 -15.13 0.56
N ARG A 85 -4.18 -15.73 0.77
CA ARG A 85 -3.71 -16.96 0.11
C ARG A 85 -3.57 -16.86 -1.41
N ASN A 86 -3.55 -15.65 -1.97
CA ASN A 86 -3.31 -15.41 -3.39
C ASN A 86 -1.81 -15.21 -3.66
N ILE A 87 -1.03 -16.27 -3.45
CA ILE A 87 0.44 -16.20 -3.43
C ILE A 87 1.03 -15.68 -4.74
N GLU A 88 0.51 -16.12 -5.88
CA GLU A 88 1.03 -15.73 -7.20
C GLU A 88 0.82 -14.23 -7.48
N ARG A 89 -0.35 -13.67 -7.12
CA ARG A 89 -0.54 -12.21 -7.21
C ARG A 89 0.35 -11.46 -6.20
N GLY A 90 0.58 -12.05 -5.03
CA GLY A 90 1.51 -11.52 -4.05
C GLY A 90 2.93 -11.40 -4.61
N LYS A 91 3.45 -12.48 -5.19
CA LYS A 91 4.75 -12.52 -5.88
C LYS A 91 4.84 -11.49 -7.00
N ALA A 92 3.82 -11.41 -7.85
CA ALA A 92 3.78 -10.44 -8.95
C ALA A 92 3.89 -9.00 -8.46
N ALA A 93 3.20 -8.64 -7.36
CA ALA A 93 3.27 -7.30 -6.79
C ALA A 93 4.69 -6.97 -6.25
N TYR A 94 5.36 -7.91 -5.59
CA TYR A 94 6.76 -7.72 -5.14
C TYR A 94 7.71 -7.55 -6.32
N LEU A 95 7.59 -8.38 -7.36
CA LEU A 95 8.42 -8.27 -8.56
C LEU A 95 8.23 -6.92 -9.26
N HIS A 96 7.00 -6.41 -9.31
CA HIS A 96 6.74 -5.10 -9.88
C HIS A 96 7.40 -3.97 -9.06
N PHE A 97 7.33 -4.03 -7.72
CA PHE A 97 8.07 -3.11 -6.86
C PHE A 97 9.57 -3.16 -7.12
N PHE A 98 10.18 -4.35 -7.22
CA PHE A 98 11.62 -4.49 -7.50
C PHE A 98 12.02 -3.95 -8.87
N ALA A 99 11.14 -4.07 -9.87
CA ALA A 99 11.38 -3.48 -11.19
C ALA A 99 11.40 -1.94 -11.13
N LEU A 100 10.48 -1.34 -10.38
CA LEU A 100 10.43 0.12 -10.17
C LEU A 100 11.62 0.63 -9.34
N TRP A 101 12.14 -0.19 -8.41
CA TRP A 101 13.22 0.16 -7.49
C TRP A 101 14.56 -0.51 -7.84
N ARG A 102 14.77 -0.89 -9.11
CA ARG A 102 15.98 -1.61 -9.54
C ARG A 102 17.27 -0.82 -9.31
N ASP A 103 17.18 0.51 -9.44
CA ASP A 103 18.29 1.45 -9.32
C ASP A 103 18.31 2.14 -7.94
N ALA A 104 17.42 1.74 -7.02
CA ALA A 104 17.38 2.26 -5.66
C ALA A 104 18.56 1.75 -4.83
N ASP A 105 19.00 2.54 -3.85
CA ASP A 105 20.05 2.14 -2.92
C ASP A 105 19.66 0.81 -2.23
N PRO A 106 20.49 -0.25 -2.34
CA PRO A 106 20.19 -1.57 -1.79
C PRO A 106 20.07 -1.56 -0.26
N ASP A 107 20.58 -0.54 0.42
CA ASP A 107 20.56 -0.43 1.87
C ASP A 107 19.25 0.10 2.44
N ILE A 108 18.32 0.54 1.59
CA ILE A 108 17.00 1.02 2.02
C ILE A 108 16.25 -0.09 2.78
N PRO A 109 15.86 0.12 4.05
CA PRO A 109 15.29 -0.94 4.89
C PRO A 109 14.03 -1.60 4.30
N ILE A 110 13.15 -0.83 3.66
CA ILE A 110 11.90 -1.38 3.09
C ILE A 110 12.17 -2.29 1.89
N LEU A 111 13.22 -2.02 1.10
CA LEU A 111 13.64 -2.87 -0.01
C LEU A 111 14.19 -4.21 0.49
N LYS A 112 15.03 -4.17 1.54
CA LYS A 112 15.53 -5.38 2.21
C LYS A 112 14.38 -6.22 2.76
N GLN A 113 13.46 -5.58 3.47
CA GLN A 113 12.30 -6.25 4.04
C GLN A 113 11.45 -6.93 2.94
N ALA A 114 11.14 -6.22 1.86
CA ALA A 114 10.35 -6.77 0.75
C ALA A 114 11.04 -7.97 0.08
N LYS A 115 12.37 -7.94 -0.11
CA LYS A 115 13.14 -9.08 -0.62
C LYS A 115 13.07 -10.30 0.30
N THR A 116 13.20 -10.10 1.61
CA THR A 116 13.05 -11.18 2.60
C THR A 116 11.64 -11.75 2.62
N GLU A 117 10.61 -10.91 2.53
CA GLU A 117 9.22 -11.34 2.45
C GLU A 117 8.96 -12.16 1.17
N TYR A 118 9.41 -11.68 0.01
CA TYR A 118 9.28 -12.38 -1.27
C TYR A 118 10.00 -13.74 -1.29
N ALA A 119 11.20 -13.82 -0.71
CA ALA A 119 11.98 -15.06 -0.66
C ALA A 119 11.24 -16.18 0.10
N LYS A 120 10.38 -15.83 1.08
CA LYS A 120 9.55 -16.80 1.82
C LYS A 120 8.37 -17.35 1.02
N LEU A 121 8.09 -16.78 -0.16
CA LEU A 121 6.99 -17.21 -1.03
C LEU A 121 7.45 -18.21 -2.11
N GLN A 122 8.76 -18.45 -2.23
CA GLN A 122 9.35 -19.41 -3.16
C GLN A 122 9.07 -20.84 -2.71
#